data_AF-A0AAW9E9D3-F1
#
_entry.id   AF-A0AAW9E9D3-F1
#
_cell.length_a   1.000
_cell.length_b   1.000
_cell.length_c   1.000
_cell.angle_alpha   90.00
_cell.angle_beta   90.00
_cell.angle_gamma   90.00
#
_symmetry.space_group_name_H-M   'P 1'
#
loop_
_entity.id
_entity.type
_entity.pdbx_description
1 polymer ?
#
loop_
_entity_poly.entity_id
_entity_poly.type
_entity_poly.pdbx_seq_one_letter_code
_entity_poly.pdbx_strand_id
1 'polypeptide(L)'
;PLADETGKTITVEGEGVVAGDSDMLRRAFSNLLSNAIKYSPDNTCTAIHIERDSDCVNVMITNTMSGQVPANLERLFDRFYRADSSRFYNTEGAGLGLSIT
;
A
#
# COMPACT_ATOMS: atom_id res chain seq x y z
N PRO A 1 -5.51 -10.64 -14.28
CA PRO A 1 -5.76 -9.31 -14.88
C PRO A 1 -6.78 -8.55 -14.01
N LEU A 2 -6.28 -7.77 -13.04
CA LEU A 2 -7.11 -6.93 -12.17
C LEU A 2 -6.99 -5.46 -12.60
N ALA A 3 -7.12 -5.24 -13.90
CA ALA A 3 -7.23 -3.92 -14.52
C ALA A 3 -8.40 -4.04 -15.48
N ASP A 4 -9.41 -3.16 -15.33
CA ASP A 4 -10.26 -2.61 -16.41
C ASP A 4 -11.68 -2.16 -16.02
N GLU A 5 -11.94 -1.78 -14.76
CA GLU A 5 -13.18 -1.00 -14.45
C GLU A 5 -12.94 0.35 -13.76
N THR A 6 -11.78 0.58 -13.12
CA THR A 6 -11.52 1.80 -12.31
C THR A 6 -10.46 2.74 -12.92
N GLY A 7 -9.83 2.38 -14.03
CA GLY A 7 -8.76 3.16 -14.67
C GLY A 7 -7.50 3.36 -13.82
N LYS A 8 -7.38 2.65 -12.69
CA LYS A 8 -6.19 2.70 -11.82
C LYS A 8 -5.02 2.00 -12.49
N THR A 9 -3.84 2.60 -12.42
CA THR A 9 -2.60 2.05 -12.99
C THR A 9 -1.53 1.84 -11.93
N ILE A 10 -0.56 0.98 -12.23
CA ILE A 10 0.62 0.76 -11.39
C ILE A 10 1.85 0.94 -12.28
N THR A 11 2.80 1.75 -11.83
CA THR A 11 4.12 1.87 -12.45
C THR A 11 5.17 1.31 -11.51
N VAL A 12 6.19 0.66 -12.08
CA VAL A 12 7.33 0.12 -11.34
C VAL A 12 8.59 0.59 -12.02
N GLU A 13 9.49 1.21 -11.26
CA GLU A 13 10.81 1.60 -11.73
C GLU A 13 11.88 1.07 -10.77
N GLY A 14 12.92 0.48 -11.36
CA GLY A 14 14.01 -0.15 -10.64
C GLY A 14 13.79 -1.63 -10.32
N GLU A 15 14.81 -2.25 -9.73
CA GLU A 15 14.81 -3.66 -9.37
C GLU A 15 15.81 -3.92 -8.23
N GLY A 16 15.54 -4.95 -7.42
CA GLY A 16 16.37 -5.31 -6.27
C GLY A 16 16.28 -6.80 -5.97
N VAL A 17 17.31 -7.30 -5.29
CA VAL A 17 17.36 -8.68 -4.80
C VAL A 17 17.67 -8.63 -3.31
N VAL A 18 16.89 -9.35 -2.52
CA VAL A 18 17.06 -9.45 -1.07
C VAL A 18 17.00 -10.91 -0.64
N ALA A 19 17.69 -11.24 0.43
CA ALA A 19 17.53 -12.53 1.11
C ALA A 19 16.37 -12.43 2.12
N GLY A 20 15.49 -13.42 2.14
CA GLY A 20 14.36 -13.46 3.08
C GLY A 20 13.36 -14.56 2.75
N ASP A 21 12.32 -14.66 3.57
CA ASP A 21 11.19 -15.56 3.32
C ASP A 21 10.30 -14.97 2.21
N SER A 22 10.22 -15.68 1.08
CA SER A 22 9.49 -15.21 -0.10
C SER A 22 7.98 -15.06 0.14
N ASP A 23 7.39 -15.92 0.98
CA ASP A 23 5.96 -15.89 1.26
C ASP A 23 5.61 -14.72 2.19
N MET A 24 6.46 -14.46 3.19
CA MET A 24 6.30 -13.28 4.06
C MET A 24 6.47 -11.98 3.27
N LEU A 25 7.47 -11.88 2.41
CA LEU A 25 7.69 -10.70 1.56
C LEU A 25 6.53 -10.48 0.59
N ARG A 26 6.07 -11.53 -0.09
CA ARG A 26 4.92 -11.46 -0.99
C ARG A 26 3.67 -10.97 -0.25
N ARG A 27 3.44 -11.46 0.96
CA ARG A 27 2.31 -11.05 1.81
C ARG A 27 2.42 -9.58 2.21
N ALA A 28 3.61 -9.13 2.62
CA ALA A 28 3.85 -7.73 2.99
C ALA A 28 3.55 -6.79 1.80
N PHE A 29 4.14 -7.04 0.63
CA PHE A 29 3.90 -6.22 -0.57
C PHE A 29 2.45 -6.28 -1.04
N SER A 30 1.83 -7.47 -1.03
CA SER A 30 0.42 -7.62 -1.40
C SER A 30 -0.48 -6.75 -0.52
N ASN A 31 -0.20 -6.68 0.77
CA ASN A 31 -1.02 -5.90 1.70
C ASN A 31 -0.82 -4.39 1.50
N LEU A 32 0.42 -3.94 1.31
CA LEU A 32 0.70 -2.53 1.01
C LEU A 32 0.07 -2.10 -0.32
N LEU A 33 0.22 -2.90 -1.38
CA LEU A 33 -0.35 -2.59 -2.70
C LEU A 33 -1.88 -2.65 -2.69
N SER A 34 -2.47 -3.62 -1.98
CA SER A 34 -3.92 -3.69 -1.83
C SER A 34 -4.46 -2.44 -1.14
N ASN A 35 -3.78 -1.96 -0.09
CA ASN A 35 -4.16 -0.72 0.59
C ASN A 35 -4.01 0.49 -0.35
N ALA A 36 -2.87 0.60 -1.05
CA ALA A 36 -2.63 1.69 -2.00
C ALA A 36 -3.75 1.79 -3.05
N ILE A 37 -4.09 0.67 -3.71
CA ILE A 37 -5.13 0.62 -4.75
C ILE A 37 -6.52 0.95 -4.16
N LYS A 38 -6.84 0.38 -2.99
CA LYS A 38 -8.12 0.54 -2.30
C LYS A 38 -8.38 1.97 -1.84
N TYR A 39 -7.36 2.65 -1.33
CA TYR A 39 -7.48 4.02 -0.80
C TYR A 39 -7.17 5.11 -1.84
N SER A 40 -6.81 4.72 -3.06
CA SER A 40 -6.69 5.67 -4.15
C SER A 40 -8.04 5.99 -4.81
N PRO A 41 -8.19 7.18 -5.40
CA PRO A 41 -9.28 7.46 -6.34
C PRO A 41 -9.19 6.61 -7.62
N ASP A 42 -10.24 6.64 -8.44
CA ASP A 42 -10.22 6.08 -9.79
C ASP A 42 -9.34 6.93 -10.71
N ASN A 43 -8.82 6.33 -11.79
CA ASN A 43 -7.94 6.98 -12.76
C ASN A 43 -6.65 7.59 -12.19
N THR A 44 -6.15 7.05 -11.06
CA THR A 44 -4.85 7.46 -10.48
C THR A 44 -3.81 6.37 -10.63
N CYS A 45 -2.54 6.77 -10.62
CA CYS A 45 -1.40 5.87 -10.67
C CYS A 45 -0.83 5.63 -9.27
N THR A 46 -0.59 4.35 -8.94
CA THR A 46 0.28 3.97 -7.82
C THR A 46 1.69 3.75 -8.37
N ALA A 47 2.67 4.48 -7.84
CA ALA A 47 4.06 4.38 -8.27
C ALA A 47 4.87 3.51 -7.29
N ILE A 48 5.69 2.63 -7.82
CA ILE A 48 6.65 1.82 -7.08
C ILE A 48 8.05 2.20 -7.54
N HIS A 49 8.88 2.66 -6.60
CA HIS A 49 10.31 2.88 -6.82
C HIS A 49 11.12 1.89 -6.01
N ILE A 50 12.07 1.24 -6.68
CA ILE A 50 12.99 0.28 -6.09
C ILE A 50 14.41 0.79 -6.33
N GLU A 51 15.09 1.14 -5.25
CA GLU A 51 16.47 1.61 -5.29
C GLU A 51 17.36 0.67 -4.47
N ARG A 52 18.52 0.34 -5.04
CA ARG A 52 19.56 -0.43 -4.33
C ARG A 52 20.43 0.56 -3.58
N ASP A 53 20.48 0.42 -2.26
CA ASP A 53 21.49 1.03 -1.42
C ASP A 53 22.60 -0.01 -1.13
N SER A 54 23.66 0.44 -0.48
CA SER A 54 24.86 -0.31 -0.12
C SER A 54 24.56 -1.66 0.55
N ASP A 55 23.62 -1.66 1.50
CA ASP A 55 23.31 -2.82 2.34
C ASP A 55 21.84 -3.26 2.28
N CYS A 56 20.99 -2.53 1.55
CA CYS A 56 19.56 -2.81 1.50
C CYS A 56 18.92 -2.44 0.15
N VAL A 57 17.68 -2.88 -0.04
CA VAL A 57 16.82 -2.44 -1.14
C VAL A 57 15.73 -1.58 -0.54
N ASN A 58 15.68 -0.32 -0.95
CA ASN A 58 14.63 0.61 -0.58
C ASN A 58 13.47 0.47 -1.56
N VAL A 59 12.28 0.11 -1.04
CA VAL A 59 11.06 0.01 -1.84
C VAL A 59 10.08 1.07 -1.36
N MET A 60 9.77 2.02 -2.23
CA MET A 60 8.80 3.09 -1.97
C MET A 60 7.54 2.86 -2.79
N ILE A 61 6.39 2.77 -2.12
CA ILE A 61 5.07 2.68 -2.74
C ILE A 61 4.33 3.99 -2.47
N THR A 62 3.99 4.70 -3.54
CA THR A 62 3.33 6.01 -3.46
C THR A 62 1.99 5.95 -4.17
N ASN A 63 0.93 6.41 -3.51
CA ASN A 63 -0.40 6.45 -4.07
C ASN A 63 -1.09 7.78 -3.76
N THR A 64 -1.96 8.24 -4.65
CA THR A 64 -2.81 9.41 -4.39
C THR A 64 -3.91 9.00 -3.42
N MET A 65 -4.21 9.81 -2.41
CA MET A 65 -5.38 9.62 -1.53
C MET A 65 -6.42 10.72 -1.75
N SER A 66 -7.70 10.37 -1.64
CA SER A 66 -8.77 11.34 -1.50
C SER A 66 -8.98 11.70 -0.03
N GLY A 67 -8.81 12.97 0.34
CA GLY A 67 -9.11 13.47 1.69
C GLY A 67 -7.89 14.03 2.41
N GLN A 68 -8.07 14.34 3.70
CA GLN A 68 -7.01 14.86 4.55
C GLN A 68 -6.10 13.75 5.05
N VAL A 69 -4.80 14.06 5.16
CA VAL A 69 -3.84 13.20 5.84
C VAL A 69 -4.27 13.03 7.30
N PRO A 70 -4.36 11.79 7.82
CA PRO A 70 -4.70 11.54 9.21
C PRO A 70 -3.74 12.28 10.15
N ALA A 71 -4.27 12.93 11.18
CA ALA A 71 -3.43 13.64 12.17
C ALA A 71 -2.46 12.70 12.92
N ASN A 72 -2.80 11.40 13.02
CA ASN A 72 -2.04 10.39 13.75
C ASN A 72 -1.52 9.30 12.81
N LEU A 73 -0.64 9.67 11.87
CA LEU A 73 -0.02 8.71 10.92
C LEU A 73 0.69 7.55 11.62
N GLU A 74 1.31 7.80 12.78
CA GLU A 74 2.04 6.79 13.56
C GLU A 74 1.16 5.60 13.96
N ARG A 75 -0.15 5.85 14.14
CA ARG A 75 -1.11 4.83 14.56
C ARG A 75 -1.61 3.98 13.41
N LEU A 76 -1.27 4.27 12.15
CA LEU A 76 -1.69 3.47 10.99
C LEU A 76 -1.23 2.01 11.06
N PHE A 77 -0.19 1.73 11.85
CA PHE A 77 0.33 0.39 12.08
C PHE A 77 -0.29 -0.30 13.31
N ASP A 78 -1.07 0.42 14.11
CA ASP A 78 -1.81 -0.16 15.23
C ASP A 78 -2.88 -1.12 14.68
N ARG A 79 -2.97 -2.31 15.29
CA ARG A 79 -4.05 -3.24 15.00
C ARG A 79 -5.40 -2.55 15.22
N PHE A 80 -6.30 -2.70 14.26
CA PHE A 80 -7.67 -2.16 14.28
C PHE A 80 -7.80 -0.64 14.17
N TYR A 81 -6.69 0.11 14.06
CA TYR A 81 -6.78 1.55 13.86
C TYR A 81 -7.20 1.88 12.43
N ARG A 82 -8.20 2.76 12.29
CA ARG A 82 -8.65 3.34 11.03
C ARG A 82 -8.76 4.85 11.24
N ALA A 83 -8.18 5.62 10.33
CA ALA A 83 -8.10 7.08 10.45
C ALA A 83 -9.45 7.81 10.24
N ASP A 84 -10.43 7.17 9.59
CA ASP A 84 -11.76 7.74 9.39
C ASP A 84 -12.84 6.68 9.67
N SER A 85 -13.78 7.02 10.55
CA SER A 85 -14.92 6.18 10.92
C SER A 85 -16.17 6.50 10.10
N SER A 86 -16.18 7.57 9.29
CA SER A 86 -17.43 8.25 8.90
C SER A 86 -17.62 8.47 7.41
N ARG A 87 -16.56 8.41 6.59
CA ARG A 87 -16.68 8.49 5.13
C ARG A 87 -15.77 7.45 4.53
N PHE A 88 -16.30 6.31 4.14
CA PHE A 88 -15.94 5.59 2.91
C PHE A 88 -16.77 4.31 2.90
N TYR A 89 -17.67 4.25 1.92
CA TYR A 89 -18.55 3.13 1.65
C TYR A 89 -17.78 1.80 1.61
N ASN A 90 -18.35 0.81 2.29
CA ASN A 90 -18.30 -0.60 1.91
C ASN A 90 -16.93 -1.19 1.57
N THR A 91 -15.96 -1.11 2.48
CA THR A 91 -14.70 -1.85 2.32
C THR A 91 -14.53 -2.88 3.42
N GLU A 92 -14.87 -4.13 3.08
CA GLU A 92 -14.52 -5.33 3.83
C GLU A 92 -13.01 -5.32 4.17
N GLY A 93 -12.72 -5.60 5.44
CA GLY A 93 -11.36 -5.64 5.98
C GLY A 93 -11.35 -5.26 7.45
N ALA A 94 -10.99 -6.20 8.32
CA ALA A 94 -11.04 -6.09 9.79
C ALA A 94 -10.02 -5.11 10.41
N GLY A 95 -9.45 -4.17 9.65
CA GLY A 95 -8.43 -3.24 10.15
C GLY A 95 -7.08 -3.89 10.44
N LEU A 96 -6.80 -5.05 9.81
CA LEU A 96 -5.53 -5.78 9.94
C LEU A 96 -4.52 -5.45 8.82
N GLY A 97 -4.92 -4.63 7.84
CA GLY A 97 -4.23 -4.52 6.54
C GLY A 97 -2.80 -3.96 6.59
N LEU A 98 -2.48 -3.12 7.57
CA LEU A 98 -1.12 -2.58 7.77
C LEU A 98 -0.40 -3.20 8.98
N SER A 99 -1.12 -3.88 9.86
CA SER A 99 -0.56 -4.59 11.00
C SER A 99 -0.15 -6.00 10.57
N ILE A 100 1.01 -6.15 9.94
CA ILE A 100 1.55 -7.47 9.64
C ILE A 100 2.85 -7.61 10.43
N THR A 101 2.81 -8.53 11.38
CA THR A 101 3.96 -9.05 12.11
C THR A 101 4.24 -10.46 11.60
#